data_AF-A0A0C3GW50-F1
#
_entry.id   AF-A0A0C3GW50-F1
#
_cell.length_a   1.000
_cell.length_b   1.000
_cell.length_c   1.000
_cell.angle_alpha   90.00
_cell.angle_beta   90.00
_cell.angle_gamma   90.00
#
_symmetry.space_group_name_H-M   'P 1'
#
loop_
_entity.id
_entity.type
_entity.pdbx_description
1 polymer ?
#
loop_
_entity_poly.entity_id
_entity_poly.type
_entity_poly.pdbx_seq_one_letter_code
_entity_poly.pdbx_strand_id
1 'polypeptide(L)'
;TLELREKVLGIDHPSTLRGMMNLAVVLVEQGKYDKAEKMHRQSLELKKKVLGVDHPSTLMNMNNLASVLREQGNYNEAEKMHQQTLELMEKVLGVDHPSTLMNMNNLASLLQDQGKYDEAEKIHRHTLQPL
;
A
#
# COMPACT_ATOMS: atom_id res chain seq x y z
N THR A 1 18.66 15.43 -4.34
CA THR A 1 18.45 13.98 -4.62
C THR A 1 17.91 13.30 -3.38
N LEU A 2 17.47 12.04 -3.45
CA LEU A 2 17.03 11.28 -2.26
C LEU A 2 18.16 11.18 -1.23
N GLU A 3 19.37 10.83 -1.69
CA GLU A 3 20.59 10.74 -0.85
C GLU A 3 20.91 12.03 -0.09
N LEU A 4 20.76 13.20 -0.76
CA LEU A 4 21.00 14.49 -0.10
C LEU A 4 19.96 14.75 1.00
N ARG A 5 18.69 14.38 0.77
CA ARG A 5 17.64 14.54 1.79
C ARG A 5 17.87 13.60 2.97
N GLU A 6 18.27 12.36 2.73
CA GLU A 6 18.63 11.44 3.80
C GLU A 6 19.80 11.98 4.63
N LYS A 7 20.86 12.49 3.99
CA LYS A 7 22.02 13.05 4.67
C LYS A 7 21.70 14.32 5.48
N VAL A 8 20.86 15.20 4.95
CA VAL A 8 20.59 16.52 5.55
C VAL A 8 19.44 16.49 6.55
N LEU A 9 18.38 15.74 6.25
CA LEU A 9 17.13 15.74 7.03
C LEU A 9 16.97 14.47 7.88
N GLY A 10 17.73 13.41 7.57
CA GLY A 10 17.54 12.08 8.15
C GLY A 10 16.57 11.22 7.35
N ILE A 11 16.66 9.90 7.57
CA ILE A 11 15.84 8.89 6.90
C ILE A 11 14.35 8.99 7.30
N ASP A 12 14.08 9.43 8.53
CA ASP A 12 12.74 9.53 9.13
C ASP A 12 12.00 10.81 8.72
N HIS A 13 12.66 11.75 8.05
CA HIS A 13 12.06 13.02 7.72
C HIS A 13 10.96 12.86 6.65
N PRO A 14 9.78 13.53 6.78
CA PRO A 14 8.66 13.37 5.84
C PRO A 14 9.01 13.58 4.36
N SER A 15 9.93 14.51 4.08
CA SER A 15 10.40 14.75 2.70
C SER A 15 11.30 13.64 2.16
N THR A 16 12.06 12.96 3.02
CA THR A 16 12.87 11.80 2.66
C THR A 16 11.96 10.61 2.38
N LEU A 17 11.01 10.32 3.27
CA LEU A 17 10.01 9.27 3.10
C LEU A 17 9.17 9.45 1.83
N ARG A 18 8.75 10.69 1.50
CA ARG A 18 8.07 10.99 0.24
C ARG A 18 8.96 10.70 -0.98
N GLY A 19 10.24 11.04 -0.90
CA GLY A 19 11.21 10.73 -1.96
C GLY A 19 11.39 9.23 -2.18
N MET A 20 11.46 8.45 -1.10
CA MET A 20 11.50 6.98 -1.17
C MET A 20 10.26 6.43 -1.84
N MET A 21 9.07 6.92 -1.46
CA MET A 21 7.81 6.46 -2.06
C MET A 21 7.76 6.71 -3.57
N ASN A 22 8.15 7.90 -4.03
CA ASN A 22 8.17 8.21 -5.47
C ASN A 22 9.17 7.35 -6.24
N LEU A 23 10.35 7.09 -5.66
CA LEU A 23 11.34 6.22 -6.29
C LEU A 23 10.85 4.76 -6.36
N ALA A 24 10.15 4.28 -5.33
CA ALA A 24 9.55 2.96 -5.35
C ALA A 24 8.53 2.80 -6.47
N VAL A 25 7.67 3.80 -6.72
CA VAL A 25 6.73 3.80 -7.86
C VAL A 25 7.48 3.70 -9.20
N VAL A 26 8.52 4.52 -9.40
CA VAL A 26 9.33 4.46 -10.64
C VAL A 26 10.01 3.09 -10.80
N LEU A 27 10.41 2.44 -9.70
CA LEU A 27 10.99 1.09 -9.76
C LEU A 27 9.95 0.04 -10.17
N VAL A 28 8.70 0.15 -9.72
CA VAL A 28 7.59 -0.70 -10.15
C VAL A 28 7.34 -0.55 -11.65
N GLU A 29 7.28 0.68 -12.15
CA GLU A 29 7.10 0.95 -13.60
C GLU A 29 8.24 0.40 -14.46
N GLN A 30 9.44 0.23 -13.87
CA GLN A 30 10.59 -0.40 -14.52
C GLN A 30 10.64 -1.93 -14.35
N GLY A 31 9.63 -2.55 -13.71
CA GLY A 31 9.62 -3.98 -13.40
C GLY A 31 10.64 -4.39 -12.33
N LYS A 32 11.20 -3.44 -11.57
CA LYS A 32 12.22 -3.69 -10.52
C LYS A 32 11.55 -3.92 -9.16
N TYR A 33 10.66 -4.90 -9.10
CA TYR A 33 9.79 -5.12 -7.94
C TYR A 33 10.54 -5.38 -6.64
N ASP A 34 11.60 -6.19 -6.64
CA ASP A 34 12.39 -6.47 -5.41
C ASP A 34 12.99 -5.20 -4.79
N LYS A 35 13.41 -4.24 -5.63
CA LYS A 35 13.94 -2.96 -5.16
C LYS A 35 12.83 -2.07 -4.60
N ALA A 36 11.67 -2.06 -5.27
CA ALA A 36 10.50 -1.34 -4.78
C ALA A 36 10.00 -1.90 -3.45
N GLU A 37 9.93 -3.22 -3.31
CA GLU A 37 9.53 -3.92 -2.09
C GLU A 37 10.43 -3.56 -0.92
N LYS A 38 11.76 -3.68 -1.09
CA LYS A 38 12.75 -3.31 -0.07
C LYS A 38 12.55 -1.86 0.41
N MET A 39 12.30 -0.95 -0.52
CA MET A 39 12.09 0.47 -0.22
C MET A 39 10.77 0.71 0.52
N HIS A 40 9.69 0.05 0.10
CA HIS A 40 8.40 0.12 0.78
C HIS A 40 8.44 -0.46 2.19
N ARG A 41 9.11 -1.60 2.40
CA ARG A 41 9.29 -2.21 3.73
C ARG A 41 10.10 -1.29 4.65
N GLN A 42 11.21 -0.74 4.17
CA GLN A 42 12.00 0.22 4.94
C GLN A 42 11.15 1.45 5.31
N SER A 43 10.46 2.06 4.33
CA SER A 43 9.59 3.20 4.62
C SER A 43 8.43 2.86 5.56
N LEU A 44 7.91 1.64 5.52
CA LEU A 44 6.81 1.20 6.36
C LEU A 44 7.24 1.13 7.83
N GLU A 45 8.39 0.53 8.11
CA GLU A 45 8.91 0.43 9.48
C GLU A 45 9.20 1.80 10.09
N LEU A 46 9.75 2.72 9.32
CA LEU A 46 9.97 4.10 9.77
C LEU A 46 8.66 4.84 10.02
N LYS A 47 7.68 4.73 9.11
CA LYS A 47 6.36 5.35 9.29
C LYS A 47 5.62 4.79 10.50
N LYS A 48 5.66 3.48 10.73
CA LYS A 48 5.09 2.87 11.95
C LYS A 48 5.71 3.46 13.21
N LYS A 49 7.03 3.65 13.24
CA LYS A 49 7.76 4.21 14.39
C LYS A 49 7.45 5.69 14.62
N VAL A 50 7.39 6.49 13.55
CA VAL A 50 7.29 7.96 13.64
C VAL A 50 5.83 8.43 13.73
N LEU A 51 4.93 7.81 12.96
CA LEU A 51 3.55 8.24 12.78
C LEU A 51 2.55 7.31 13.46
N GLY A 52 2.93 6.06 13.74
CA GLY A 52 2.03 5.01 14.20
C GLY A 52 1.46 4.17 13.07
N VAL A 53 0.94 2.99 13.43
CA VAL A 53 0.35 2.01 12.49
C VAL A 53 -0.94 2.51 11.84
N ASP A 54 -1.76 3.23 12.60
CA ASP A 54 -3.08 3.73 12.16
C ASP A 54 -2.97 5.01 11.32
N HIS A 55 -1.78 5.61 11.18
CA HIS A 55 -1.64 6.88 10.47
C HIS A 55 -1.90 6.69 8.96
N PRO A 56 -2.65 7.60 8.28
CA PRO A 56 -3.05 7.42 6.88
C PRO A 56 -1.87 7.17 5.90
N SER A 57 -0.74 7.85 6.13
CA SER A 57 0.50 7.65 5.34
C SER A 57 1.14 6.26 5.53
N THR A 58 0.96 5.65 6.71
CA THR A 58 1.41 4.29 7.01
C THR A 58 0.50 3.29 6.30
N LEU A 59 -0.81 3.46 6.41
CA LEU A 59 -1.81 2.61 5.74
C LEU A 59 -1.66 2.64 4.21
N MET A 60 -1.46 3.83 3.63
CA MET A 60 -1.18 3.97 2.19
C MET A 60 0.10 3.24 1.78
N ASN A 61 1.12 3.22 2.64
CA ASN A 61 2.34 2.47 2.38
C ASN A 61 2.13 0.95 2.44
N MET A 62 1.26 0.46 3.33
CA MET A 62 0.88 -0.95 3.39
C MET A 62 0.14 -1.36 2.11
N ASN A 63 -0.83 -0.56 1.66
CA ASN A 63 -1.52 -0.78 0.39
C ASN A 63 -0.54 -0.90 -0.79
N ASN A 64 0.42 0.03 -0.90
CA ASN A 64 1.37 0.02 -2.01
C ASN A 64 2.34 -1.17 -1.94
N LEU A 65 2.79 -1.55 -0.75
CA LEU A 65 3.62 -2.75 -0.57
C LEU A 65 2.86 -4.02 -1.00
N ALA A 66 1.58 -4.13 -0.64
CA ALA A 66 0.73 -5.24 -1.07
C ALA A 66 0.57 -5.29 -2.59
N SER A 67 0.42 -4.13 -3.25
CA SER A 67 0.43 -4.07 -4.72
C SER A 67 1.75 -4.53 -5.34
N VAL A 68 2.91 -4.16 -4.76
CA VAL A 68 4.21 -4.67 -5.25
C VAL A 68 4.32 -6.19 -5.09
N LEU A 69 3.86 -6.74 -3.97
CA LEU A 69 3.82 -8.18 -3.74
C LEU A 69 2.93 -8.89 -4.77
N ARG A 70 1.80 -8.30 -5.15
CA ARG A 70 0.95 -8.81 -6.25
C ARG A 70 1.71 -8.88 -7.56
N GLU A 71 2.42 -7.81 -7.94
CA GLU A 71 3.21 -7.78 -9.18
C GLU A 71 4.36 -8.80 -9.19
N GLN A 72 4.85 -9.24 -8.02
CA GLN A 72 5.80 -10.34 -7.89
C GLN A 72 5.16 -11.73 -7.93
N GLY A 73 3.82 -11.83 -7.97
CA GLY A 73 3.10 -13.10 -7.85
C GLY A 73 2.98 -13.63 -6.42
N ASN A 74 3.36 -12.84 -5.41
CA ASN A 74 3.26 -13.19 -3.98
C ASN A 74 1.83 -12.96 -3.45
N TYR A 75 0.85 -13.56 -4.12
CA TYR A 75 -0.57 -13.25 -3.95
C TYR A 75 -1.08 -13.46 -2.51
N ASN A 76 -0.64 -14.52 -1.83
CA ASN A 76 -1.07 -14.82 -0.46
C ASN A 76 -0.59 -13.78 0.56
N GLU A 77 0.63 -13.22 0.40
CA GLU A 77 1.12 -12.16 1.29
C GLU A 77 0.45 -10.83 0.97
N ALA A 78 0.28 -10.53 -0.33
CA ALA A 78 -0.44 -9.35 -0.78
C ALA A 78 -1.88 -9.33 -0.24
N GLU A 79 -2.59 -10.45 -0.26
CA GLU A 79 -3.99 -10.55 0.18
C GLU A 79 -4.12 -10.27 1.67
N LYS A 80 -3.31 -10.93 2.49
CA LYS A 80 -3.27 -10.70 3.94
C LYS A 80 -2.99 -9.24 4.27
N MET A 81 -2.05 -8.63 3.54
CA MET A 81 -1.69 -7.23 3.75
C MET A 81 -2.79 -6.27 3.31
N HIS A 82 -3.45 -6.53 2.17
CA HIS A 82 -4.60 -5.75 1.73
C HIS A 82 -5.76 -5.85 2.74
N GLN A 83 -6.13 -7.05 3.18
CA GLN A 83 -7.19 -7.26 4.19
C GLN A 83 -6.90 -6.53 5.50
N GLN A 84 -5.69 -6.68 6.04
CA GLN A 84 -5.29 -5.95 7.25
C GLN A 84 -5.31 -4.43 7.05
N THR A 85 -4.89 -3.95 5.87
CA THR A 85 -4.92 -2.52 5.55
C THR A 85 -6.35 -2.01 5.45
N LEU A 86 -7.26 -2.81 4.87
CA LEU A 86 -8.66 -2.48 4.72
C LEU A 86 -9.34 -2.29 6.08
N GLU A 87 -9.18 -3.25 6.99
CA GLU A 87 -9.75 -3.17 8.34
C GLU A 87 -9.31 -1.89 9.09
N LEU A 88 -8.01 -1.53 8.95
CA LEU A 88 -7.48 -0.31 9.56
C LEU A 88 -8.00 0.96 8.86
N MET A 89 -8.08 0.96 7.52
CA MET A 89 -8.59 2.11 6.76
C MET A 89 -10.07 2.36 7.03
N GLU A 90 -10.90 1.32 7.11
CA GLU A 90 -12.32 1.45 7.49
C GLU A 90 -12.47 2.06 8.88
N LYS A 91 -11.67 1.59 9.85
CA LYS A 91 -11.68 2.12 11.22
C LYS A 91 -11.22 3.58 11.31
N VAL A 92 -10.17 3.94 10.58
CA VAL A 92 -9.50 5.25 10.71
C VAL A 92 -10.10 6.32 9.80
N LEU A 93 -10.41 5.96 8.56
CA LEU A 93 -10.81 6.88 7.50
C LEU A 93 -12.30 6.78 7.17
N GLY A 94 -12.94 5.65 7.50
CA GLY A 94 -14.28 5.30 7.05
C GLY A 94 -14.28 4.49 5.76
N VAL A 95 -15.36 3.75 5.56
CA VAL A 95 -15.57 2.84 4.43
C VAL A 95 -15.64 3.57 3.08
N ASP A 96 -16.26 4.75 3.03
CA ASP A 96 -16.42 5.55 1.80
C ASP A 96 -15.21 6.43 1.48
N HIS A 97 -14.17 6.42 2.32
CA HIS A 97 -13.01 7.26 2.08
C HIS A 97 -12.28 6.81 0.81
N PRO A 98 -11.81 7.73 -0.07
CA PRO A 98 -11.19 7.38 -1.34
C PRO A 98 -10.02 6.38 -1.23
N SER A 99 -9.21 6.49 -0.18
CA SER A 99 -8.12 5.53 0.06
C SER A 99 -8.60 4.13 0.43
N THR A 100 -9.71 4.03 1.19
CA THR A 100 -10.34 2.75 1.56
C THR A 100 -10.90 2.07 0.30
N LEU A 101 -11.66 2.81 -0.51
CA LEU A 101 -12.20 2.34 -1.79
C LEU A 101 -11.09 1.92 -2.77
N MET A 102 -9.97 2.66 -2.81
CA MET A 102 -8.81 2.29 -3.61
C MET A 102 -8.19 0.96 -3.14
N ASN A 103 -8.06 0.74 -1.84
CA ASN A 103 -7.57 -0.52 -1.30
C ASN A 103 -8.51 -1.69 -1.61
N MET A 104 -9.83 -1.48 -1.50
CA MET A 104 -10.85 -2.47 -1.90
C MET A 104 -10.70 -2.86 -3.38
N ASN A 105 -10.54 -1.88 -4.28
CA ASN A 105 -10.34 -2.17 -5.69
C ASN A 105 -9.06 -2.96 -5.98
N ASN A 106 -7.97 -2.66 -5.26
CA ASN A 106 -6.72 -3.40 -5.38
C ASN A 106 -6.85 -4.84 -4.88
N LEU A 107 -7.55 -5.04 -3.74
CA LEU A 107 -7.86 -6.36 -3.20
C LEU A 107 -8.73 -7.17 -4.15
N ALA A 108 -9.78 -6.56 -4.73
CA ALA A 108 -10.62 -7.23 -5.72
C ALA A 108 -9.83 -7.66 -6.96
N SER A 109 -8.95 -6.79 -7.47
CA SER A 109 -8.07 -7.13 -8.60
C SER A 109 -7.12 -8.29 -8.26
N LEU A 110 -6.52 -8.28 -7.06
CA LEU A 110 -5.70 -9.39 -6.58
C LEU A 110 -6.48 -10.70 -6.46
N LEU A 111 -7.74 -10.65 -6.00
CA LEU A 111 -8.59 -11.83 -5.93
C LEU A 111 -8.91 -12.37 -7.34
N GLN A 112 -9.08 -11.49 -8.34
CA GLN A 112 -9.20 -11.92 -9.74
C GLN A 112 -7.94 -12.61 -10.25
N ASP A 113 -6.75 -12.09 -9.93
CA ASP A 113 -5.47 -12.73 -10.30
C ASP A 113 -5.34 -14.14 -9.69
N GLN A 114 -5.98 -14.38 -8.54
CA GLN A 114 -6.06 -15.70 -7.90
C GLN A 114 -7.22 -16.58 -8.40
N GLY A 115 -8.07 -16.08 -9.30
CA GLY A 115 -9.28 -16.78 -9.76
C GLY A 115 -10.44 -16.81 -8.76
N LYS A 116 -10.37 -16.02 -7.68
CA LYS A 116 -11.43 -15.88 -6.64
C LYS A 116 -12.49 -14.86 -7.08
N TYR A 117 -13.14 -15.11 -8.21
CA TYR A 117 -14.04 -14.16 -8.85
C TYR A 117 -15.26 -13.78 -7.99
N ASP A 118 -15.86 -14.73 -7.28
CA ASP A 118 -17.02 -14.47 -6.42
C ASP A 118 -16.69 -13.51 -5.26
N GLU A 119 -15.48 -13.60 -4.71
CA GLU A 119 -15.01 -12.71 -3.65
C GLU A 119 -14.72 -11.31 -4.20
N ALA A 120 -14.06 -11.23 -5.37
CA ALA A 120 -13.80 -9.96 -6.06
C ALA A 120 -15.10 -9.22 -6.42
N GLU A 121 -16.11 -9.96 -6.92
CA GLU A 121 -17.42 -9.38 -7.26
C GLU A 121 -18.10 -8.76 -6.02
N LYS A 122 -18.07 -9.46 -4.87
CA LYS A 122 -18.65 -8.94 -3.63
C LYS A 122 -18.01 -7.61 -3.22
N ILE A 123 -16.69 -7.50 -3.31
CA ILE A 123 -15.97 -6.25 -3.00
C ILE A 123 -16.36 -5.15 -3.98
N HIS A 124 -16.37 -5.42 -5.29
CA HIS A 124 -16.77 -4.41 -6.28
C HIS A 124 -18.21 -3.93 -6.07
N ARG A 125 -19.15 -4.83 -5.78
CA ARG A 125 -20.53 -4.45 -5.46
C ARG A 125 -20.60 -3.54 -4.24
N HIS A 126 -19.81 -3.84 -3.22
CA HIS A 126 -19.73 -3.00 -2.03
C HIS A 126 -19.24 -1.59 -2.36
N THR A 127 -18.19 -1.45 -3.19
CA THR A 127 -17.67 -0.13 -3.60
C THR A 127 -18.61 0.70 -4.50
N LEU A 128 -19.60 0.08 -5.14
CA LEU A 128 -20.54 0.73 -6.06
C LEU A 128 -21.85 1.16 -5.41
N GLN A 129 -22.15 0.68 -4.21
CA GLN A 129 -23.36 1.04 -3.48
C GLN A 129 -23.07 2.25 -2.58
N PRO A 130 -23.78 3.38 -2.76
CA PRO A 130 -23.72 4.45 -1.76
C PRO A 130 -24.35 3.92 -0.45
N LEU A 131 -23.61 4.03 0.65
CA LEU A 131 -24.10 3.74 2.01
C LEU A 131 -25.11 4.79 2.50
#